data_AF-A0A1U7W7U8-F1
#
_entry.id   AF-A0A1U7W7U8-F1
#
_cell.length_a   1.000
_cell.length_b   1.000
_cell.length_c   1.000
_cell.angle_alpha   90.00
_cell.angle_beta   90.00
_cell.angle_gamma   90.00
#
_symmetry.space_group_name_H-M   'P 1'
#
loop_
_entity.id
_entity.type
_entity.pdbx_description
1 polymer ?
#
loop_
_entity_poly.entity_id
_entity_poly.type
_entity_poly.pdbx_seq_one_letter_code
_entity_poly.pdbx_strand_id
1 'polypeptide(L)'
;MSGTSSLFQLWQVPSSSLFSGRSKLSKGLYLVPVRVLYPMSCFCKQMQTTTYEIVKGSYVVSNTQDQQEKKEKLTPEVEKIGAFQKLPMVMPSVDILQSALKKAKRVSATKGIVNLAKRERNRGAKQLDALMKEIAVPLRTYKENFPNKRYLHPYEQSLIELTLGDGNYEEVLGKLEALRKRVVSVGKEHASLCAKSLSKREAEERLNEGMKRIEEIFGRDGKAVDELLNIAKTLRAMPVVNLETPTLCLVGAPNVGKSSLVRVLSTGKPEICNYPFTTRGILMGHITLSYQNFQVTDTPGILRRCDEDRNNLEKLTLAVLTHLPTAVLYVHDLSGECGMSPSDQFVIYKEMRERFSSHIWLDIVSKCDLLQASPVIFATDECNIDDVELVRYRTMGPDGALHVSVKNEIGLHELKNRVYELLVSQSERIKNQKSKEEELEVSS
;
A
#
# COMPACT_ATOMS: atom_id res chain seq x y z
N MET A 1 -11.30 -7.74 -58.00
CA MET A 1 -11.53 -6.39 -58.57
C MET A 1 -11.55 -5.40 -57.43
N SER A 2 -10.83 -4.26 -57.60
CA SER A 2 -10.65 -3.09 -56.69
C SER A 2 -10.13 -3.38 -55.27
N GLY A 3 -8.96 -2.95 -54.80
CA GLY A 3 -8.05 -1.85 -55.18
C GLY A 3 -7.84 -0.98 -53.93
N THR A 4 -6.67 -0.97 -53.28
CA THR A 4 -5.69 0.14 -53.17
C THR A 4 -4.64 -0.31 -52.12
N SER A 5 -3.34 -0.47 -52.37
CA SER A 5 -2.23 0.43 -52.76
C SER A 5 -1.76 1.41 -51.65
N SER A 6 -0.65 1.07 -50.98
CA SER A 6 0.37 2.03 -50.49
C SER A 6 1.70 1.24 -50.30
N LEU A 7 2.64 1.25 -51.26
CA LEU A 7 3.73 2.21 -51.45
C LEU A 7 4.54 2.53 -50.17
N PHE A 8 5.38 1.57 -49.76
CA PHE A 8 6.59 1.83 -48.98
C PHE A 8 7.75 2.06 -49.95
N GLN A 9 8.22 3.30 -50.07
CA GLN A 9 9.50 3.64 -50.67
C GLN A 9 10.50 4.04 -49.58
N LEU A 10 11.72 3.55 -49.76
CA LEU A 10 12.95 3.85 -49.04
C LEU A 10 13.18 5.37 -48.88
N TRP A 11 13.99 5.76 -47.88
CA TRP A 11 15.33 6.34 -48.12
C TRP A 11 16.14 6.48 -46.83
N GLN A 12 17.44 6.30 -47.02
CA GLN A 12 18.53 6.23 -46.06
C GLN A 12 19.05 7.62 -45.65
N VAL A 13 19.59 7.66 -44.40
CA VAL A 13 20.72 8.42 -43.78
C VAL A 13 21.31 9.65 -44.52
N PRO A 14 21.86 10.68 -43.81
CA PRO A 14 23.24 10.56 -43.29
C PRO A 14 23.51 11.24 -41.93
N SER A 15 24.51 10.67 -41.27
CA SER A 15 25.38 11.23 -40.24
C SER A 15 26.13 12.50 -40.69
N SER A 16 26.38 13.42 -39.76
CA SER A 16 27.56 14.30 -39.83
C SER A 16 28.07 14.67 -38.43
N SER A 17 29.39 14.72 -38.37
CA SER A 17 30.24 14.90 -37.20
C SER A 17 30.85 16.32 -37.18
N LEU A 18 31.40 16.68 -36.01
CA LEU A 18 32.42 17.72 -35.75
C LEU A 18 31.96 19.19 -35.79
N PHE A 19 32.06 19.90 -34.66
CA PHE A 19 33.10 20.92 -34.46
C PHE A 19 33.20 21.37 -32.98
N SER A 20 34.41 21.79 -32.65
CA SER A 20 34.99 22.11 -31.35
C SER A 20 34.55 23.46 -30.76
N GLY A 21 34.75 23.64 -29.45
CA GLY A 21 34.60 24.92 -28.78
C GLY A 21 34.83 24.88 -27.27
N ARG A 22 36.04 24.49 -26.82
CA ARG A 22 36.50 24.72 -25.44
C ARG A 22 36.88 26.20 -25.29
N SER A 23 36.31 26.90 -24.31
CA SER A 23 36.87 28.15 -23.80
C SER A 23 37.10 28.03 -22.28
N LYS A 24 38.39 28.10 -21.91
CA LYS A 24 38.89 28.44 -20.57
C LYS A 24 39.06 29.96 -20.53
N LEU A 25 38.70 30.61 -19.42
CA LEU A 25 39.15 31.92 -18.88
C LEU A 25 38.13 32.31 -17.80
N SER A 26 38.42 32.90 -16.65
CA SER A 26 39.64 33.15 -15.88
C SER A 26 39.16 33.73 -14.55
N LYS A 27 39.97 33.53 -13.50
CA LYS A 27 39.83 34.10 -12.15
C LYS A 27 39.58 35.63 -12.18
N GLY A 28 38.70 36.12 -11.32
CA GLY A 28 38.52 37.54 -11.04
C GLY A 28 38.09 37.75 -9.59
N LEU A 29 39.05 38.17 -8.76
CA LEU A 29 38.87 38.67 -7.40
C LEU A 29 38.14 40.02 -7.45
N TYR A 30 37.09 40.19 -6.66
CA TYR A 30 36.59 41.52 -6.29
C TYR A 30 36.27 41.58 -4.79
N LEU A 31 37.09 42.39 -4.11
CA LEU A 31 36.88 42.95 -2.77
C LEU A 31 35.64 43.86 -2.79
N VAL A 32 34.78 43.73 -1.79
CA VAL A 32 33.72 44.72 -1.46
C VAL A 32 33.83 45.05 0.03
N PRO A 33 33.82 46.33 0.42
CA PRO A 33 34.24 46.75 1.76
C PRO A 33 33.14 46.62 2.82
N VAL A 34 33.63 46.50 4.05
CA VAL A 34 32.98 46.37 5.35
C VAL A 34 32.01 47.51 5.65
N ARG A 35 30.81 47.18 6.16
CA ARG A 35 29.90 48.13 6.82
C ARG A 35 30.08 48.06 8.33
N VAL A 36 30.44 49.20 8.92
CA VAL A 36 30.50 49.45 10.37
C VAL A 36 29.09 49.78 10.87
N LEU A 37 28.64 49.11 11.93
CA LEU A 37 27.40 49.40 12.67
C LEU A 37 27.76 49.83 14.09
N TYR A 38 27.35 51.04 14.48
CA TYR A 38 27.43 51.54 15.85
C TYR A 38 26.19 51.11 16.66
N PRO A 39 26.33 50.71 17.93
CA PRO A 39 25.20 50.37 18.79
C PRO A 39 24.66 51.63 19.50
N MET A 40 23.35 51.85 19.44
CA MET A 40 22.66 52.83 20.28
C MET A 40 22.06 52.13 21.50
N SER A 41 22.44 52.66 22.66
CA SER A 41 22.06 52.30 24.01
C SER A 41 20.55 52.45 24.28
N CYS A 42 19.93 51.44 24.89
CA CYS A 42 18.62 51.56 25.51
C CYS A 42 18.76 51.45 27.04
N PHE A 43 18.23 52.46 27.73
CA PHE A 43 18.38 52.73 29.16
C PHE A 43 17.26 52.02 29.93
N CYS A 44 17.58 50.98 30.70
CA CYS A 44 16.62 50.34 31.61
C CYS A 44 16.67 51.01 32.99
N LYS A 45 15.54 51.62 33.42
CA LYS A 45 15.33 52.01 34.81
C LYS A 45 14.87 50.80 35.62
N GLN A 46 15.61 50.48 36.68
CA GLN A 46 15.21 49.60 37.77
C GLN A 46 14.17 50.32 38.66
N MET A 47 13.16 49.59 39.16
CA MET A 47 12.64 49.77 40.52
C MET A 47 11.91 48.50 41.00
N GLN A 48 12.48 47.95 42.08
CA GLN A 48 11.88 47.33 43.27
C GLN A 48 11.20 45.96 43.17
N THR A 49 11.90 44.98 43.72
CA THR A 49 11.45 43.67 44.16
C THR A 49 10.85 43.76 45.58
N THR A 50 9.63 43.26 45.75
CA THR A 50 9.11 42.81 47.05
C THR A 50 8.95 41.30 47.02
N THR A 51 9.73 40.63 47.85
CA THR A 51 9.71 39.18 48.08
C THR A 51 8.46 38.78 48.87
N TYR A 52 7.73 37.78 48.37
CA TYR A 52 6.80 36.98 49.17
C TYR A 52 7.01 35.50 48.89
N GLU A 53 6.91 34.71 49.97
CA GLU A 53 7.31 33.31 50.06
C GLU A 53 6.44 32.34 49.25
N ILE A 54 7.11 31.27 48.83
CA ILE A 54 6.60 30.14 48.07
C ILE A 54 5.61 29.33 48.93
N VAL A 55 4.36 29.24 48.49
CA VAL A 55 3.43 28.19 48.95
C VAL A 55 3.23 27.21 47.79
N LYS A 56 3.67 25.96 48.00
CA LYS A 56 3.45 24.83 47.09
C LYS A 56 1.97 24.45 47.07
N GLY A 57 1.25 24.88 46.05
CA GLY A 57 -0.11 24.43 45.74
C GLY A 57 -0.15 23.76 44.39
N SER A 58 -0.42 22.46 44.38
CA SER A 58 -0.65 21.64 43.18
C SER A 58 -1.91 22.11 42.45
N TYR A 59 -1.74 22.72 41.28
CA TYR A 59 -2.81 22.96 40.32
C TYR A 59 -2.45 22.30 38.99
N VAL A 60 -3.27 21.31 38.62
CA VAL A 60 -3.31 20.73 37.29
C VAL A 60 -3.84 21.80 36.34
N VAL A 61 -2.99 22.26 35.42
CA VAL A 61 -3.40 23.12 34.30
C VAL A 61 -3.42 22.25 33.04
N SER A 62 -4.63 22.06 32.51
CA SER A 62 -4.87 21.55 31.17
C SER A 62 -4.35 22.56 30.14
N ASN A 63 -3.18 22.31 29.57
CA ASN A 63 -2.68 23.09 28.45
C ASN A 63 -3.16 22.49 27.12
N THR A 64 -4.22 23.09 26.58
CA THR A 64 -4.30 23.35 25.14
C THR A 64 -3.15 24.25 24.75
N GLN A 65 -2.18 23.72 24.01
CA GLN A 65 -1.24 24.52 23.24
C GLN A 65 -1.14 23.97 21.84
N ASP A 66 -1.56 24.81 20.88
CA ASP A 66 -1.08 24.81 19.52
C ASP A 66 0.44 24.61 19.49
N GLN A 67 0.91 23.66 18.69
CA GLN A 67 2.29 23.62 18.23
C GLN A 67 2.30 23.53 16.71
N GLN A 68 2.59 24.67 16.08
CA GLN A 68 3.13 24.74 14.74
C GLN A 68 4.62 24.39 14.77
N GLU A 69 4.96 23.41 13.93
CA GLU A 69 6.23 23.18 13.22
C GLU A 69 7.49 22.76 14.01
N LYS A 70 7.89 21.51 13.76
CA LYS A 70 9.18 21.18 13.13
C LYS A 70 9.07 19.87 12.36
N LYS A 71 9.10 19.96 11.03
CA LYS A 71 9.30 18.81 10.12
C LYS A 71 10.77 18.36 10.23
N GLU A 72 11.07 17.56 11.23
CA GLU A 72 12.20 16.64 11.13
C GLU A 72 11.75 15.46 10.25
N LYS A 73 12.62 15.07 9.31
CA LYS A 73 12.42 13.86 8.49
C LYS A 73 12.53 12.67 9.43
N LEU A 74 11.43 12.31 10.07
CA LEU A 74 11.26 11.02 10.70
C LEU A 74 11.37 9.96 9.60
N THR A 75 12.22 8.96 9.84
CA THR A 75 12.09 7.65 9.21
C THR A 75 10.60 7.25 9.28
N PRO A 76 10.00 6.73 8.20
CA PRO A 76 8.59 6.38 8.24
C PRO A 76 8.41 5.31 9.32
N GLU A 77 7.85 5.68 10.47
CA GLU A 77 7.35 4.72 11.44
C GLU A 77 6.43 3.78 10.68
N VAL A 78 6.76 2.49 10.67
CA VAL A 78 5.90 1.46 10.07
C VAL A 78 4.63 1.47 10.91
N GLU A 79 3.61 2.13 10.39
CA GLU A 79 2.35 2.27 11.11
C GLU A 79 1.75 0.88 11.33
N LYS A 80 1.35 0.58 12.57
CA LYS A 80 0.83 -0.74 12.97
C LYS A 80 -0.41 -1.21 12.18
N ILE A 81 -1.08 -0.27 11.51
CA ILE A 81 -2.32 -0.47 10.75
C ILE A 81 -2.02 -0.21 9.28
N GLY A 82 -2.50 -1.10 8.41
CA GLY A 82 -2.18 -1.10 6.97
C GLY A 82 -2.41 0.23 6.25
N ALA A 83 -1.53 0.52 5.29
CA ALA A 83 -1.45 1.80 4.58
C ALA A 83 -2.72 2.11 3.75
N PHE A 84 -3.49 1.09 3.38
CA PHE A 84 -4.67 1.24 2.52
C PHE A 84 -5.85 1.95 3.18
N GLN A 85 -5.91 1.98 4.52
CA GLN A 85 -6.98 2.72 5.22
C GLN A 85 -6.82 4.24 5.13
N LYS A 86 -5.59 4.72 5.02
CA LYS A 86 -5.26 6.16 5.06
C LYS A 86 -5.31 6.83 3.69
N LEU A 87 -5.79 6.10 2.67
CA LEU A 87 -5.87 6.63 1.31
C LEU A 87 -6.85 7.80 1.22
N PRO A 88 -6.45 8.92 0.58
CA PRO A 88 -7.33 10.08 0.43
C PRO A 88 -8.55 9.74 -0.44
N MET A 89 -9.64 10.48 -0.22
CA MET A 89 -10.77 10.47 -1.13
C MET A 89 -10.39 11.17 -2.44
N VAL A 90 -10.44 10.42 -3.54
CA VAL A 90 -10.20 10.94 -4.88
C VAL A 90 -11.54 11.38 -5.46
N MET A 91 -11.58 12.58 -6.01
CA MET A 91 -12.75 13.12 -6.72
C MET A 91 -12.70 12.72 -8.21
N PRO A 92 -13.85 12.43 -8.87
CA PRO A 92 -13.89 12.16 -10.31
C PRO A 92 -13.29 13.31 -11.14
N SER A 93 -12.72 12.97 -12.30
CA SER A 93 -12.06 13.94 -13.17
C SER A 93 -13.00 15.08 -13.58
N VAL A 94 -14.23 14.75 -13.99
CA VAL A 94 -15.24 15.72 -14.43
C VAL A 94 -15.56 16.73 -13.33
N ASP A 95 -15.68 16.27 -12.08
CA ASP A 95 -16.01 17.12 -10.95
C ASP A 95 -14.86 18.06 -10.58
N ILE A 96 -13.60 17.60 -10.71
CA ILE A 96 -12.41 18.45 -10.53
C ILE A 96 -12.43 19.58 -11.55
N LEU A 97 -12.64 19.26 -12.83
CA LEU A 97 -12.66 20.24 -13.89
C LEU A 97 -13.78 21.27 -13.71
N GLN A 98 -15.01 20.81 -13.46
CA GLN A 98 -16.17 21.69 -13.29
C GLN A 98 -16.04 22.58 -12.05
N SER A 99 -15.56 22.03 -10.93
CA SER A 99 -15.30 22.78 -9.70
C SER A 99 -14.25 23.86 -9.93
N ALA A 100 -13.13 23.50 -10.59
CA ALA A 100 -12.04 24.41 -10.89
C ALA A 100 -12.49 25.55 -11.83
N LEU A 101 -13.26 25.24 -12.89
CA LEU A 101 -13.82 26.24 -13.80
C LEU A 101 -14.77 27.20 -13.10
N LYS A 102 -15.66 26.69 -12.23
CA LYS A 102 -16.59 27.53 -11.44
C LYS A 102 -15.83 28.48 -10.50
N LYS A 103 -14.81 27.98 -9.79
CA LYS A 103 -14.00 28.80 -8.89
C LYS A 103 -13.17 29.84 -9.63
N ALA A 104 -12.54 29.46 -10.74
CA ALA A 104 -11.74 30.37 -11.57
C ALA A 104 -12.59 31.52 -12.12
N LYS A 105 -13.81 31.25 -12.63
CA LYS A 105 -14.72 32.29 -13.14
C LYS A 105 -15.12 33.34 -12.09
N ARG A 106 -15.15 32.98 -10.81
CA ARG A 106 -15.48 33.90 -9.69
C ARG A 106 -14.32 34.84 -9.32
N VAL A 107 -13.09 34.54 -9.76
CA VAL A 107 -11.93 35.38 -9.45
C VAL A 107 -12.03 36.70 -10.19
N SER A 108 -11.92 37.80 -9.43
CA SER A 108 -11.99 39.17 -9.94
C SER A 108 -10.62 39.84 -9.99
N ALA A 109 -10.52 40.94 -10.74
CA ALA A 109 -9.32 41.78 -10.78
C ALA A 109 -8.96 42.34 -9.39
N THR A 110 -7.69 42.70 -9.19
CA THR A 110 -7.30 43.50 -8.01
C THR A 110 -8.11 44.79 -7.94
N LYS A 111 -8.61 45.12 -6.74
CA LYS A 111 -9.33 46.37 -6.47
C LYS A 111 -8.40 47.57 -6.74
N GLY A 112 -8.96 48.68 -7.23
CA GLY A 112 -8.23 49.95 -7.41
C GLY A 112 -7.53 50.16 -8.77
N ILE A 113 -7.68 49.25 -9.74
CA ILE A 113 -7.14 49.45 -11.09
C ILE A 113 -8.13 50.27 -11.94
N VAL A 114 -7.77 51.51 -12.26
CA VAL A 114 -8.60 52.43 -13.08
C VAL A 114 -8.57 52.07 -14.57
N ASN A 115 -7.39 51.72 -15.09
CA ASN A 115 -7.24 51.41 -16.52
C ASN A 115 -7.93 50.08 -16.87
N LEU A 116 -8.90 50.16 -17.80
CA LEU A 116 -9.72 49.02 -18.24
C LEU A 116 -8.89 47.86 -18.80
N ALA A 117 -7.93 48.13 -19.68
CA ALA A 117 -7.06 47.10 -20.26
C ALA A 117 -6.17 46.45 -19.19
N LYS A 118 -5.60 47.24 -18.28
CA LYS A 118 -4.81 46.72 -17.15
C LYS A 118 -5.66 45.88 -16.18
N ARG A 119 -6.93 46.23 -16.00
CA ARG A 119 -7.88 45.51 -15.16
C ARG A 119 -8.24 44.15 -15.76
N GLU A 120 -8.57 44.10 -17.05
CA GLU A 120 -8.93 42.84 -17.72
C GLU A 120 -7.75 41.88 -17.84
N ARG A 121 -6.55 42.34 -18.18
CA ARG A 121 -5.37 41.45 -18.19
C ARG A 121 -5.02 40.92 -16.79
N ASN A 122 -5.19 41.73 -15.74
CA ASN A 122 -4.99 41.28 -14.36
C ASN A 122 -6.04 40.25 -13.96
N ARG A 123 -7.31 40.48 -14.30
CA ARG A 123 -8.39 39.51 -14.11
C ARG A 123 -8.05 38.21 -14.83
N GLY A 124 -7.70 38.27 -16.11
CA GLY A 124 -7.50 37.08 -16.91
C GLY A 124 -6.31 36.24 -16.46
N ALA A 125 -5.18 36.88 -16.16
CA ALA A 125 -4.02 36.20 -15.59
C ALA A 125 -4.35 35.54 -14.23
N LYS A 126 -5.11 36.22 -13.35
CA LYS A 126 -5.56 35.64 -12.07
C LYS A 126 -6.53 34.48 -12.25
N GLN A 127 -7.45 34.56 -13.21
CA GLN A 127 -8.41 33.48 -13.48
C GLN A 127 -7.69 32.23 -13.99
N LEU A 128 -6.71 32.37 -14.89
CA LEU A 128 -5.89 31.26 -15.38
C LEU A 128 -5.00 30.66 -14.28
N ASP A 129 -4.35 31.50 -13.46
CA ASP A 129 -3.54 31.04 -12.33
C ASP A 129 -4.39 30.32 -11.27
N ALA A 130 -5.60 30.80 -11.01
CA ALA A 130 -6.56 30.13 -10.14
C ALA A 130 -7.01 28.78 -10.70
N LEU A 131 -7.39 28.71 -11.99
CA LEU A 131 -7.76 27.44 -12.64
C LEU A 131 -6.63 26.42 -12.55
N MET A 132 -5.41 26.84 -12.88
CA MET A 132 -4.21 26.00 -12.79
C MET A 132 -4.01 25.47 -11.36
N LYS A 133 -4.11 26.33 -10.34
CA LYS A 133 -3.92 25.93 -8.94
C LYS A 133 -5.02 24.99 -8.44
N GLU A 134 -6.28 25.27 -8.77
CA GLU A 134 -7.42 24.43 -8.38
C GLU A 134 -7.34 23.01 -8.94
N ILE A 135 -6.71 22.82 -10.10
CA ILE A 135 -6.45 21.49 -10.67
C ILE A 135 -5.15 20.89 -10.09
N ALA A 136 -4.06 21.66 -10.07
CA ALA A 136 -2.74 21.14 -9.73
C ALA A 136 -2.57 20.77 -8.25
N VAL A 137 -3.26 21.48 -7.34
CA VAL A 137 -3.17 21.22 -5.89
C VAL A 137 -3.76 19.85 -5.53
N PRO A 138 -5.02 19.50 -5.90
CA PRO A 138 -5.56 18.15 -5.65
C PRO A 138 -4.68 17.04 -6.21
N LEU A 139 -4.20 17.17 -7.46
CA LEU A 139 -3.33 16.17 -8.08
C LEU A 139 -2.02 15.98 -7.30
N ARG A 140 -1.44 17.08 -6.80
CA ARG A 140 -0.27 17.02 -5.93
C ARG A 140 -0.58 16.27 -4.63
N THR A 141 -1.69 16.61 -3.98
CA THR A 141 -2.12 15.98 -2.72
C THR A 141 -2.35 14.49 -2.89
N TYR A 142 -2.95 14.05 -4.00
CA TYR A 142 -3.10 12.63 -4.29
C TYR A 142 -1.74 11.95 -4.41
N LYS A 143 -0.80 12.50 -5.17
CA LYS A 143 0.54 11.90 -5.27
C LYS A 143 1.28 11.81 -3.94
N GLU A 144 1.16 12.83 -3.08
CA GLU A 144 1.85 12.87 -1.79
C GLU A 144 1.25 11.90 -0.76
N ASN A 145 -0.06 11.68 -0.80
CA ASN A 145 -0.77 10.86 0.19
C ASN A 145 -0.98 9.40 -0.24
N PHE A 146 -0.72 9.05 -1.51
CA PHE A 146 -0.70 7.65 -1.94
C PHE A 146 0.66 7.04 -1.60
N PRO A 147 0.69 5.86 -0.96
CA PRO A 147 1.94 5.23 -0.55
C PRO A 147 2.73 4.75 -1.76
N ASN A 148 4.06 4.91 -1.73
CA ASN A 148 4.92 4.35 -2.75
C ASN A 148 5.09 2.84 -2.50
N LYS A 149 4.98 2.01 -3.56
CA LYS A 149 5.10 0.54 -3.46
C LYS A 149 6.36 0.11 -2.68
N ARG A 150 7.49 0.79 -2.88
CA ARG A 150 8.79 0.45 -2.26
C ARG A 150 8.85 0.57 -0.74
N TYR A 151 8.05 1.45 -0.14
CA TYR A 151 8.06 1.68 1.32
C TYR A 151 6.90 0.98 2.02
N LEU A 152 6.03 0.30 1.27
CA LEU A 152 4.96 -0.50 1.85
C LEU A 152 5.51 -1.79 2.43
N HIS A 153 4.76 -2.37 3.37
CA HIS A 153 5.10 -3.68 3.89
C HIS A 153 5.07 -4.73 2.76
N PRO A 154 6.00 -5.70 2.72
CA PRO A 154 6.07 -6.69 1.63
C PRO A 154 4.75 -7.39 1.33
N TYR A 155 3.98 -7.74 2.38
CA TYR A 155 2.63 -8.30 2.24
C TYR A 155 1.68 -7.36 1.46
N GLU A 156 1.67 -6.06 1.78
CA GLU A 156 0.85 -5.07 1.07
C GLU A 156 1.32 -4.85 -0.37
N GLN A 157 2.63 -4.97 -0.63
CA GLN A 157 3.17 -4.94 -2.00
C GLN A 157 2.63 -6.10 -2.83
N SER A 158 2.62 -7.33 -2.27
CA SER A 158 2.02 -8.50 -2.91
C SER A 158 0.53 -8.30 -3.14
N LEU A 159 -0.20 -7.68 -2.20
CA LEU A 159 -1.62 -7.39 -2.36
C LEU A 159 -1.89 -6.42 -3.51
N ILE A 160 -1.08 -5.37 -3.68
CA ILE A 160 -1.18 -4.46 -4.85
C ILE A 160 -0.93 -5.22 -6.15
N GLU A 161 0.07 -6.08 -6.16
CA GLU A 161 0.44 -6.86 -7.35
C GLU A 161 -0.66 -7.84 -7.76
N LEU A 162 -1.22 -8.56 -6.79
CA LEU A 162 -2.33 -9.51 -7.02
C LEU A 162 -3.63 -8.81 -7.44
N THR A 163 -3.87 -7.57 -6.99
CA THR A 163 -5.08 -6.80 -7.30
C THR A 163 -4.99 -6.04 -8.63
N LEU A 164 -3.91 -5.32 -8.86
CA LEU A 164 -3.77 -4.34 -9.95
C LEU A 164 -2.84 -4.81 -11.07
N GLY A 165 -2.10 -5.89 -10.84
CA GLY A 165 -1.04 -6.38 -11.73
C GLY A 165 0.26 -5.60 -11.59
N ASP A 166 1.26 -6.04 -12.35
CA ASP A 166 2.58 -5.44 -12.34
C ASP A 166 2.59 -4.06 -12.99
N GLY A 167 3.18 -3.08 -12.30
CA GLY A 167 3.47 -1.74 -12.83
C GLY A 167 2.28 -0.80 -13.00
N ASN A 168 1.04 -1.29 -13.07
CA ASN A 168 -0.15 -0.47 -13.32
C ASN A 168 -0.32 0.65 -12.28
N TYR A 169 -0.14 0.33 -10.99
CA TYR A 169 -0.20 1.31 -9.90
C TYR A 169 0.79 2.48 -10.09
N GLU A 170 2.04 2.17 -10.42
CA GLU A 170 3.09 3.17 -10.61
C GLU A 170 2.90 3.97 -11.91
N GLU A 171 2.40 3.32 -12.95
CA GLU A 171 2.10 3.95 -14.23
C GLU A 171 1.00 5.01 -14.08
N VAL A 172 -0.08 4.70 -13.37
CA VAL A 172 -1.18 5.65 -13.12
C VAL A 172 -0.70 6.86 -12.31
N LEU A 173 0.08 6.65 -11.25
CA LEU A 173 0.69 7.75 -10.48
C LEU A 173 1.66 8.59 -11.34
N GLY A 174 2.39 7.94 -12.24
CA GLY A 174 3.25 8.60 -13.22
C GLY A 174 2.47 9.48 -14.21
N LYS A 175 1.39 8.95 -14.78
CA LYS A 175 0.48 9.68 -15.68
C LYS A 175 -0.14 10.89 -14.98
N LEU A 176 -0.55 10.74 -13.72
CA LEU A 176 -1.12 11.82 -12.92
C LEU A 176 -0.11 12.94 -12.66
N GLU A 177 1.14 12.60 -12.36
CA GLU A 177 2.19 13.60 -12.21
C GLU A 177 2.52 14.31 -13.53
N ALA A 178 2.52 13.58 -14.64
CA ALA A 178 2.73 14.17 -15.97
C ALA A 178 1.60 15.16 -16.32
N LEU A 179 0.34 14.80 -16.05
CA LEU A 179 -0.82 15.68 -16.19
C LEU A 179 -0.65 16.95 -15.36
N ARG A 180 -0.31 16.81 -14.08
CA ARG A 180 -0.08 17.95 -13.18
C ARG A 180 0.99 18.89 -13.73
N LYS A 181 2.13 18.36 -14.19
CA LYS A 181 3.21 19.16 -14.78
C LYS A 181 2.77 19.91 -16.04
N ARG A 182 2.03 19.25 -16.94
CA ARG A 182 1.47 19.88 -18.16
C ARG A 182 0.49 21.00 -17.85
N VAL A 183 -0.43 20.80 -16.92
CA VAL A 183 -1.40 21.84 -16.52
C VAL A 183 -0.66 23.04 -15.93
N VAL A 184 0.37 22.81 -15.11
CA VAL A 184 1.17 23.89 -14.52
C VAL A 184 1.99 24.65 -15.57
N SER A 185 2.60 23.97 -16.54
CA SER A 185 3.38 24.65 -17.59
C SER A 185 2.48 25.50 -18.48
N VAL A 186 1.38 24.94 -18.97
CA VAL A 186 0.42 25.62 -19.85
C VAL A 186 -0.30 26.76 -19.12
N GLY A 187 -0.70 26.53 -17.86
CA GLY A 187 -1.32 27.55 -17.02
C GLY A 187 -0.41 28.77 -16.81
N LYS A 188 0.87 28.55 -16.51
CA LYS A 188 1.86 29.65 -16.35
C LYS A 188 2.12 30.38 -17.66
N GLU A 189 2.21 29.66 -18.77
CA GLU A 189 2.44 30.24 -20.10
C GLU A 189 1.29 31.17 -20.51
N HIS A 190 0.04 30.69 -20.50
CA HIS A 190 -1.11 31.51 -20.87
C HIS A 190 -1.39 32.64 -19.87
N ALA A 191 -1.13 32.44 -18.57
CA ALA A 191 -1.24 33.53 -17.59
C ALA A 191 -0.22 34.65 -17.86
N SER A 192 1.02 34.29 -18.22
CA SER A 192 2.07 35.23 -18.63
C SER A 192 1.71 35.98 -19.92
N LEU A 193 1.19 35.27 -20.93
CA LEU A 193 0.74 35.90 -22.19
C LEU A 193 -0.42 36.87 -21.93
N CYS A 194 -1.41 36.47 -21.13
CA CYS A 194 -2.52 37.34 -20.75
C CYS A 194 -2.01 38.59 -20.03
N ALA A 195 -1.06 38.46 -19.09
CA ALA A 195 -0.49 39.60 -18.38
C ALA A 195 0.27 40.60 -19.29
N LYS A 196 0.83 40.12 -20.42
CA LYS A 196 1.58 40.93 -21.40
C LYS A 196 0.70 41.60 -22.47
N SER A 197 -0.59 41.26 -22.54
CA SER A 197 -1.52 41.84 -23.52
C SER A 197 -1.61 43.37 -23.42
N LEU A 198 -1.80 43.99 -24.59
CA LEU A 198 -1.84 45.45 -24.75
C LEU A 198 -3.28 45.98 -24.74
N SER A 199 -4.20 45.25 -25.36
CA SER A 199 -5.61 45.65 -25.47
C SER A 199 -6.54 44.77 -24.62
N LYS A 200 -7.73 45.31 -24.28
CA LYS A 200 -8.78 44.56 -23.59
C LYS A 200 -9.19 43.31 -24.39
N ARG A 201 -9.43 43.47 -25.68
CA ARG A 201 -9.89 42.39 -26.57
C ARG A 201 -8.88 41.26 -26.64
N GLU A 202 -7.61 41.60 -26.80
CA GLU A 202 -6.51 40.63 -26.79
C GLU A 202 -6.45 39.87 -25.46
N ALA A 203 -6.62 40.55 -24.32
CA ALA A 203 -6.63 39.90 -23.01
C ALA A 203 -7.77 38.86 -22.87
N GLU A 204 -8.97 39.18 -23.36
CA GLU A 204 -10.14 38.29 -23.36
C GLU A 204 -9.94 37.08 -24.30
N GLU A 205 -9.41 37.30 -25.50
CA GLU A 205 -9.09 36.23 -26.46
C GLU A 205 -8.06 35.25 -25.87
N ARG A 206 -6.97 35.77 -25.28
CA ARG A 206 -5.94 34.96 -24.62
C ARG A 206 -6.46 34.19 -23.41
N LEU A 207 -7.39 34.76 -22.66
CA LEU A 207 -8.04 34.07 -21.56
C LEU A 207 -8.88 32.89 -22.08
N ASN A 208 -9.73 33.12 -23.07
CA ASN A 208 -10.59 32.09 -23.63
C ASN A 208 -9.76 30.95 -24.25
N GLU A 209 -8.68 31.29 -24.94
CA GLU A 209 -7.70 30.35 -25.49
C GLU A 209 -7.06 29.50 -24.37
N GLY A 210 -6.53 30.13 -23.31
CA GLY A 210 -5.89 29.43 -22.20
C GLY A 210 -6.86 28.53 -21.41
N MET A 211 -8.09 28.99 -21.18
CA MET A 211 -9.13 28.20 -20.51
C MET A 211 -9.46 26.94 -21.32
N LYS A 212 -9.74 27.10 -22.62
CA LYS A 212 -10.04 26.00 -23.53
C LYS A 212 -8.86 25.02 -23.62
N ARG A 213 -7.62 25.53 -23.65
CA ARG A 213 -6.43 24.69 -23.74
C ARG A 213 -6.25 23.82 -22.50
N ILE A 214 -6.44 24.36 -21.31
CA ILE A 214 -6.39 23.60 -20.06
C ILE A 214 -7.51 22.56 -20.01
N GLU A 215 -8.72 22.93 -20.43
CA GLU A 215 -9.87 22.02 -20.51
C GLU A 215 -9.61 20.84 -21.45
N GLU A 216 -9.05 21.07 -22.63
CA GLU A 216 -8.68 20.01 -23.59
C GLU A 216 -7.62 19.06 -23.02
N ILE A 217 -6.59 19.59 -22.37
CA ILE A 217 -5.52 18.78 -21.75
C ILE A 217 -6.12 17.91 -20.65
N PHE A 218 -6.90 18.50 -19.76
CA PHE A 218 -7.52 17.78 -18.66
C PHE A 218 -8.57 16.78 -19.14
N GLY A 219 -9.33 17.08 -20.20
CA GLY A 219 -10.30 16.15 -20.78
C GLY A 219 -9.66 14.90 -21.41
N ARG A 220 -8.47 15.02 -21.99
CA ARG A 220 -7.74 13.88 -22.57
C ARG A 220 -7.07 13.02 -21.50
N ASP A 221 -6.37 13.67 -20.59
CA ASP A 221 -5.50 13.02 -19.62
C ASP A 221 -6.19 12.75 -18.27
N GLY A 222 -7.34 13.36 -18.02
CA GLY A 222 -8.12 13.22 -16.79
C GLY A 222 -8.59 11.79 -16.52
N LYS A 223 -8.58 10.91 -17.54
CA LYS A 223 -8.80 9.47 -17.39
C LYS A 223 -7.86 8.85 -16.35
N ALA A 224 -6.62 9.33 -16.24
CA ALA A 224 -5.68 8.86 -15.22
C ALA A 224 -6.17 9.14 -13.78
N VAL A 225 -6.95 10.20 -13.59
CA VAL A 225 -7.57 10.51 -12.29
C VAL A 225 -8.70 9.54 -11.98
N ASP A 226 -9.49 9.16 -12.99
CA ASP A 226 -10.57 8.18 -12.82
C ASP A 226 -10.01 6.75 -12.62
N GLU A 227 -8.90 6.41 -13.28
CA GLU A 227 -8.13 5.19 -13.00
C GLU A 227 -7.63 5.18 -11.55
N LEU A 228 -7.03 6.29 -11.08
CA LEU A 228 -6.61 6.41 -9.68
C LEU A 228 -7.79 6.30 -8.72
N LEU A 229 -8.94 6.88 -9.06
CA LEU A 229 -10.17 6.76 -8.26
C LEU A 229 -10.61 5.30 -8.12
N ASN A 230 -10.56 4.54 -9.21
CA ASN A 230 -10.91 3.11 -9.19
C ASN A 230 -9.91 2.32 -8.35
N ILE A 231 -8.61 2.57 -8.50
CA ILE A 231 -7.55 2.01 -7.65
C ILE A 231 -7.79 2.33 -6.17
N ALA A 232 -8.13 3.57 -5.86
CA ALA A 232 -8.39 3.99 -4.48
C ALA A 232 -9.59 3.24 -3.89
N LYS A 233 -10.64 3.03 -4.69
CA LYS A 233 -11.82 2.27 -4.27
C LYS A 233 -11.50 0.80 -4.04
N THR A 234 -10.73 0.17 -4.92
CA THR A 234 -10.36 -1.24 -4.78
C THR A 234 -9.45 -1.46 -3.58
N LEU A 235 -8.44 -0.61 -3.38
CA LEU A 235 -7.53 -0.72 -2.24
C LEU A 235 -8.23 -0.43 -0.91
N ARG A 236 -9.16 0.53 -0.85
CA ARG A 236 -9.95 0.78 0.37
C ARG A 236 -10.93 -0.34 0.72
N ALA A 237 -11.34 -1.16 -0.25
CA ALA A 237 -12.20 -2.31 -0.01
C ALA A 237 -11.44 -3.52 0.56
N MET A 238 -10.11 -3.46 0.62
CA MET A 238 -9.29 -4.54 1.16
C MET A 238 -9.52 -4.73 2.66
N PRO A 239 -9.44 -5.99 3.15
CA PRO A 239 -9.54 -6.26 4.57
C PRO A 239 -8.36 -5.69 5.33
N VAL A 240 -8.60 -5.41 6.60
CA VAL A 240 -7.62 -4.82 7.50
C VAL A 240 -6.86 -5.94 8.20
N VAL A 241 -5.58 -6.05 7.90
CA VAL A 241 -4.68 -7.03 8.54
C VAL A 241 -3.66 -6.26 9.38
N ASN A 242 -3.38 -6.76 10.59
CA ASN A 242 -2.33 -6.16 11.43
C ASN A 242 -1.03 -6.89 11.10
N LEU A 243 -0.08 -6.15 10.54
CA LEU A 243 1.14 -6.72 9.96
C LEU A 243 2.10 -7.25 11.02
N GLU A 244 2.03 -6.70 12.24
CA GLU A 244 2.93 -7.06 13.34
C GLU A 244 2.37 -8.13 14.28
N THR A 245 1.05 -8.36 14.26
CA THR A 245 0.44 -9.32 15.20
C THR A 245 0.72 -10.75 14.74
N PRO A 246 1.15 -11.65 15.64
CA PRO A 246 1.37 -13.03 15.27
C PRO A 246 0.08 -13.65 14.72
N THR A 247 0.21 -14.29 13.56
CA THR A 247 -0.92 -14.82 12.79
C THR A 247 -0.83 -16.34 12.65
N LEU A 248 -1.83 -17.06 13.14
CA LEU A 248 -2.01 -18.49 12.88
C LEU A 248 -2.57 -18.69 11.48
N CYS A 249 -1.76 -19.24 10.60
CA CYS A 249 -2.09 -19.50 9.20
C CYS A 249 -2.44 -20.98 9.04
N LEU A 250 -3.69 -21.28 8.67
CA LEU A 250 -4.10 -22.65 8.38
C LEU A 250 -3.78 -22.98 6.93
N VAL A 251 -2.95 -23.99 6.69
CA VAL A 251 -2.47 -24.42 5.37
C VAL A 251 -2.84 -25.89 5.14
N GLY A 252 -3.08 -26.27 3.90
CA GLY A 252 -3.41 -27.65 3.51
C GLY A 252 -4.26 -27.70 2.25
N ALA A 253 -4.58 -28.90 1.78
CA ALA A 253 -5.37 -29.09 0.56
C ALA A 253 -6.77 -28.45 0.66
N PRO A 254 -7.45 -28.13 -0.45
CA PRO A 254 -8.84 -27.69 -0.43
C PRO A 254 -9.74 -28.68 0.33
N ASN A 255 -10.82 -28.19 0.97
CA ASN A 255 -11.85 -29.03 1.63
C ASN A 255 -11.40 -29.96 2.78
N VAL A 256 -10.16 -29.84 3.29
CA VAL A 256 -9.67 -30.62 4.45
C VAL A 256 -10.28 -30.19 5.81
N GLY A 257 -11.04 -29.09 5.84
CA GLY A 257 -11.71 -28.60 7.06
C GLY A 257 -11.09 -27.37 7.72
N LYS A 258 -10.16 -26.67 7.04
CA LYS A 258 -9.50 -25.45 7.55
C LYS A 258 -10.48 -24.38 8.05
N SER A 259 -11.46 -24.01 7.23
CA SER A 259 -12.50 -23.03 7.59
C SER A 259 -13.28 -23.41 8.85
N SER A 260 -13.51 -24.71 9.07
CA SER A 260 -14.18 -25.21 10.28
C SER A 260 -13.28 -25.09 11.50
N LEU A 261 -12.00 -25.39 11.36
CA LEU A 261 -11.01 -25.21 12.43
C LEU A 261 -10.85 -23.74 12.82
N VAL A 262 -10.83 -22.80 11.86
CA VAL A 262 -10.79 -21.36 12.16
C VAL A 262 -11.96 -20.93 13.04
N ARG A 263 -13.17 -21.41 12.75
CA ARG A 263 -14.36 -21.10 13.57
C ARG A 263 -14.26 -21.62 14.99
N VAL A 264 -13.62 -22.77 15.20
CA VAL A 264 -13.48 -23.40 16.53
C VAL A 264 -12.34 -22.76 17.33
N LEU A 265 -11.26 -22.35 16.66
CA LEU A 265 -10.09 -21.72 17.28
C LEU A 265 -10.33 -20.24 17.60
N SER A 266 -11.12 -19.55 16.78
CA SER A 266 -11.48 -18.15 16.99
C SER A 266 -12.31 -17.98 18.27
N THR A 267 -11.98 -16.99 19.09
CA THR A 267 -12.74 -16.66 20.31
C THR A 267 -14.09 -16.02 19.96
N GLY A 268 -14.12 -15.22 18.89
CA GLY A 268 -15.32 -14.59 18.35
C GLY A 268 -15.80 -15.22 17.04
N LYS A 269 -16.87 -14.65 16.46
CA LYS A 269 -17.32 -15.03 15.11
C LYS A 269 -16.28 -14.55 14.08
N PRO A 270 -15.69 -15.46 13.27
CA PRO A 270 -14.77 -15.03 12.21
C PRO A 270 -15.45 -14.14 11.18
N GLU A 271 -14.71 -13.18 10.67
CA GLU A 271 -15.11 -12.27 9.60
C GLU A 271 -14.76 -12.85 8.23
N ILE A 272 -15.56 -12.51 7.23
CA ILE A 272 -15.31 -12.88 5.84
C ILE A 272 -14.62 -11.70 5.16
N CYS A 273 -13.33 -11.84 4.90
CA CYS A 273 -12.47 -10.85 4.28
C CYS A 273 -12.52 -10.98 2.76
N ASN A 274 -13.10 -9.97 2.08
CA ASN A 274 -13.23 -9.96 0.63
C ASN A 274 -12.01 -9.30 0.00
N TYR A 275 -11.23 -10.06 -0.76
CA TYR A 275 -10.16 -9.51 -1.58
C TYR A 275 -10.67 -9.30 -3.01
N PRO A 276 -10.42 -8.14 -3.67
CA PRO A 276 -10.96 -7.83 -4.99
C PRO A 276 -10.59 -8.82 -6.10
N PHE A 277 -9.46 -9.51 -5.98
CA PHE A 277 -9.01 -10.54 -6.94
C PHE A 277 -9.54 -11.94 -6.62
N THR A 278 -10.39 -12.07 -5.60
CA THR A 278 -10.91 -13.35 -5.12
C THR A 278 -12.41 -13.44 -5.35
N THR A 279 -12.87 -14.61 -5.80
CA THR A 279 -14.31 -14.89 -5.97
C THR A 279 -14.98 -15.31 -4.66
N ARG A 280 -14.18 -15.77 -3.69
CA ARG A 280 -14.63 -16.21 -2.37
C ARG A 280 -13.84 -15.44 -1.32
N GLY A 281 -14.54 -14.91 -0.33
CA GLY A 281 -13.90 -14.28 0.82
C GLY A 281 -13.12 -15.29 1.66
N ILE A 282 -12.10 -14.80 2.33
CA ILE A 282 -11.22 -15.56 3.24
C ILE A 282 -11.73 -15.37 4.66
N LEU A 283 -11.78 -16.46 5.45
CA LEU A 283 -12.18 -16.37 6.84
C LEU A 283 -11.00 -15.91 7.69
N MET A 284 -11.18 -14.77 8.38
CA MET A 284 -10.23 -14.28 9.37
C MET A 284 -10.91 -14.20 10.73
N GLY A 285 -10.28 -14.76 11.74
CA GLY A 285 -10.73 -14.71 13.12
C GLY A 285 -9.68 -14.10 14.03
N HIS A 286 -10.06 -13.95 15.29
CA HIS A 286 -9.19 -13.45 16.33
C HIS A 286 -9.20 -14.41 17.51
N ILE A 287 -8.02 -14.62 18.09
CA ILE A 287 -7.85 -15.42 19.29
C ILE A 287 -7.35 -14.49 20.38
N THR A 288 -8.14 -14.32 21.45
CA THR A 288 -7.79 -13.45 22.57
C THR A 288 -7.43 -14.31 23.77
N LEU A 289 -6.17 -14.25 24.20
CA LEU A 289 -5.60 -15.12 25.23
C LEU A 289 -4.73 -14.29 26.17
N SER A 290 -4.99 -14.36 27.47
CA SER A 290 -4.13 -13.71 28.50
C SER A 290 -3.82 -12.23 28.18
N TYR A 291 -4.84 -11.49 27.73
CA TYR A 291 -4.77 -10.08 27.29
C TYR A 291 -3.92 -9.81 26.04
N GLN A 292 -3.52 -10.86 25.32
CA GLN A 292 -2.86 -10.78 24.01
C GLN A 292 -3.83 -11.18 22.90
N ASN A 293 -3.74 -10.47 21.77
CA ASN A 293 -4.57 -10.68 20.61
C ASN A 293 -3.74 -11.31 19.49
N PHE A 294 -4.22 -12.42 18.96
CA PHE A 294 -3.63 -13.13 17.83
C PHE A 294 -4.63 -13.15 16.68
N GLN A 295 -4.11 -13.24 15.47
CA GLN A 295 -4.95 -13.41 14.27
C GLN A 295 -4.96 -14.88 13.88
N VAL A 296 -6.09 -15.37 13.38
CA VAL A 296 -6.18 -16.69 12.75
C VAL A 296 -6.78 -16.52 11.37
N THR A 297 -6.11 -17.04 10.35
CA THR A 297 -6.56 -16.89 8.96
C THR A 297 -6.69 -18.25 8.29
N ASP A 298 -7.82 -18.44 7.63
CA ASP A 298 -8.08 -19.57 6.75
C ASP A 298 -7.47 -19.28 5.39
N THR A 299 -6.31 -19.87 5.07
CA THR A 299 -5.76 -19.64 3.74
C THR A 299 -6.43 -20.53 2.70
N PRO A 300 -6.61 -20.03 1.46
CA PRO A 300 -7.00 -20.88 0.35
C PRO A 300 -6.11 -22.12 0.25
N GLY A 301 -6.72 -23.27 -0.06
CA GLY A 301 -5.99 -24.52 -0.14
C GLY A 301 -4.95 -24.50 -1.26
N ILE A 302 -3.80 -25.13 -1.00
CA ILE A 302 -2.69 -25.22 -1.95
C ILE A 302 -2.81 -26.53 -2.73
N LEU A 303 -2.59 -26.45 -4.04
CA LEU A 303 -2.56 -27.60 -4.94
C LEU A 303 -1.13 -27.86 -5.46
N ARG A 304 -0.87 -29.09 -5.91
CA ARG A 304 0.41 -29.51 -6.47
C ARG A 304 0.59 -28.93 -7.88
N ARG A 305 1.22 -27.76 -7.97
CA ARG A 305 1.56 -27.08 -9.23
C ARG A 305 2.72 -26.10 -9.04
N CYS A 306 3.39 -25.77 -10.15
CA CYS A 306 4.47 -24.78 -10.22
C CYS A 306 3.99 -23.38 -9.79
N ASP A 307 4.89 -22.59 -9.21
CA ASP A 307 4.59 -21.24 -8.68
C ASP A 307 3.99 -20.29 -9.72
N GLU A 308 4.41 -20.40 -10.98
CA GLU A 308 3.93 -19.55 -12.08
C GLU A 308 2.44 -19.80 -12.39
N ASP A 309 2.04 -21.07 -12.37
CA ASP A 309 0.68 -21.55 -12.65
C ASP A 309 -0.27 -21.48 -11.44
N ARG A 310 0.22 -20.92 -10.32
CA ARG A 310 -0.60 -20.74 -9.10
C ARG A 310 -1.65 -19.66 -9.31
N ASN A 311 -2.84 -19.94 -8.81
CA ASN A 311 -3.94 -18.99 -8.83
C ASN A 311 -3.66 -17.84 -7.83
N ASN A 312 -4.30 -16.68 -8.02
CA ASN A 312 -4.13 -15.54 -7.11
C ASN A 312 -4.44 -15.88 -5.64
N LEU A 313 -5.34 -16.83 -5.39
CA LEU A 313 -5.65 -17.34 -4.06
C LEU A 313 -4.47 -18.10 -3.42
N GLU A 314 -3.78 -18.93 -4.19
CA GLU A 314 -2.60 -19.67 -3.71
C GLU A 314 -1.41 -18.72 -3.54
N LYS A 315 -1.23 -17.76 -4.46
CA LYS A 315 -0.21 -16.70 -4.34
C LYS A 315 -0.44 -15.84 -3.10
N LEU A 316 -1.69 -15.57 -2.73
CA LEU A 316 -2.02 -14.89 -1.48
C LEU A 316 -1.61 -15.73 -0.25
N THR A 317 -1.88 -17.04 -0.25
CA THR A 317 -1.41 -17.94 0.82
C THR A 317 0.11 -17.88 0.98
N LEU A 318 0.86 -17.91 -0.13
CA LEU A 318 2.31 -17.79 -0.09
C LEU A 318 2.76 -16.41 0.42
N ALA A 319 2.08 -15.34 0.02
CA ALA A 319 2.39 -13.99 0.50
C ALA A 319 2.17 -13.85 2.02
N VAL A 320 1.12 -14.47 2.56
CA VAL A 320 0.88 -14.54 4.01
C VAL A 320 2.03 -15.28 4.71
N LEU A 321 2.39 -16.47 4.23
CA LEU A 321 3.47 -17.27 4.84
C LEU A 321 4.85 -16.62 4.72
N THR A 322 5.11 -15.88 3.64
CA THR A 322 6.43 -15.28 3.39
C THR A 322 6.63 -13.98 4.14
N HIS A 323 5.58 -13.17 4.26
CA HIS A 323 5.72 -11.77 4.68
C HIS A 323 5.11 -11.47 6.05
N LEU A 324 4.14 -12.25 6.53
CA LEU A 324 3.56 -12.02 7.85
C LEU A 324 4.27 -12.88 8.91
N PRO A 325 4.29 -12.43 10.18
CA PRO A 325 4.82 -13.20 11.29
C PRO A 325 3.87 -14.38 11.59
N THR A 326 4.06 -15.47 10.85
CA THR A 326 3.11 -16.59 10.86
C THR A 326 3.53 -17.78 11.71
N ALA A 327 2.52 -18.38 12.31
CA ALA A 327 2.50 -19.73 12.83
C ALA A 327 1.81 -20.62 11.81
N VAL A 328 2.38 -21.77 11.43
CA VAL A 328 1.75 -22.64 10.43
C VAL A 328 1.01 -23.78 11.12
N LEU A 329 -0.29 -23.86 10.86
CA LEU A 329 -1.12 -25.01 11.23
C LEU A 329 -1.42 -25.80 9.96
N TYR A 330 -0.72 -26.91 9.75
CA TYR A 330 -0.92 -27.72 8.55
C TYR A 330 -2.00 -28.77 8.79
N VAL A 331 -3.00 -28.79 7.91
CA VAL A 331 -4.18 -29.65 8.04
C VAL A 331 -4.15 -30.71 6.95
N HIS A 332 -4.01 -31.95 7.41
CA HIS A 332 -4.03 -33.17 6.60
C HIS A 332 -5.42 -33.80 6.63
N ASP A 333 -5.82 -34.40 5.50
CA ASP A 333 -7.02 -35.23 5.42
C ASP A 333 -6.65 -36.60 4.86
N LEU A 334 -6.60 -37.61 5.73
CA LEU A 334 -6.26 -38.98 5.37
C LEU A 334 -7.49 -39.80 4.95
N SER A 335 -8.72 -39.28 5.11
CA SER A 335 -9.93 -39.96 4.64
C SER A 335 -10.08 -39.91 3.11
N GLY A 336 -9.46 -38.89 2.51
CA GLY A 336 -9.49 -38.61 1.08
C GLY A 336 -10.83 -38.10 0.54
N GLU A 337 -11.75 -37.71 1.42
CA GLU A 337 -12.98 -36.98 1.04
C GLU A 337 -12.69 -35.56 0.52
N CYS A 338 -11.50 -35.01 0.77
CA CYS A 338 -11.11 -33.69 0.27
C CYS A 338 -10.97 -33.63 -1.27
N GLY A 339 -10.96 -34.77 -1.95
CA GLY A 339 -10.78 -34.87 -3.41
C GLY A 339 -9.31 -34.86 -3.87
N MET A 340 -8.37 -34.99 -2.93
CA MET A 340 -6.94 -35.13 -3.20
C MET A 340 -6.38 -36.37 -2.50
N SER A 341 -5.53 -37.13 -3.20
CA SER A 341 -4.88 -38.31 -2.63
C SER A 341 -4.00 -37.93 -1.41
N PRO A 342 -3.92 -38.77 -0.38
CA PRO A 342 -2.96 -38.56 0.71
C PRO A 342 -1.53 -38.43 0.21
N SER A 343 -1.18 -39.12 -0.89
CA SER A 343 0.14 -39.07 -1.51
C SER A 343 0.49 -37.69 -2.05
N ASP A 344 -0.45 -37.05 -2.77
CA ASP A 344 -0.24 -35.69 -3.26
C ASP A 344 -0.17 -34.68 -2.13
N GLN A 345 -1.00 -34.85 -1.09
CA GLN A 345 -0.91 -34.01 0.11
C GLN A 345 0.47 -34.10 0.77
N PHE A 346 1.06 -35.29 0.82
CA PHE A 346 2.39 -35.50 1.38
C PHE A 346 3.49 -34.78 0.59
N VAL A 347 3.41 -34.80 -0.75
CA VAL A 347 4.37 -34.08 -1.60
C VAL A 347 4.27 -32.56 -1.37
N ILE A 348 3.06 -32.01 -1.35
CA ILE A 348 2.83 -30.58 -1.08
C ILE A 348 3.31 -30.21 0.33
N TYR A 349 3.05 -31.09 1.30
CA TYR A 349 3.50 -30.90 2.67
C TYR A 349 5.02 -30.80 2.78
N LYS A 350 5.75 -31.74 2.16
CA LYS A 350 7.22 -31.72 2.11
C LYS A 350 7.74 -30.43 1.46
N GLU A 351 7.20 -30.05 0.30
CA GLU A 351 7.56 -28.81 -0.40
C GLU A 351 7.39 -27.57 0.50
N MET A 352 6.23 -27.44 1.17
CA MET A 352 5.95 -26.29 2.02
C MET A 352 6.79 -26.27 3.29
N ARG A 353 7.02 -27.45 3.90
CA ARG A 353 7.83 -27.58 5.11
C ARG A 353 9.30 -27.27 4.85
N GLU A 354 9.83 -27.65 3.69
CA GLU A 354 11.17 -27.26 3.25
C GLU A 354 11.27 -25.76 2.98
N ARG A 355 10.32 -25.21 2.21
CA ARG A 355 10.29 -23.78 1.83
C ARG A 355 10.17 -22.85 3.04
N PHE A 356 9.37 -23.22 4.03
CA PHE A 356 9.08 -22.42 5.23
C PHE A 356 9.59 -23.09 6.50
N SER A 357 10.78 -23.70 6.43
CA SER A 357 11.45 -24.36 7.57
C SER A 357 11.76 -23.43 8.75
N SER A 358 11.83 -22.12 8.51
CA SER A 358 12.02 -21.12 9.54
C SER A 358 10.79 -20.95 10.44
N HIS A 359 9.60 -21.36 10.01
CA HIS A 359 8.35 -21.17 10.75
C HIS A 359 8.16 -22.27 11.82
N ILE A 360 7.30 -22.01 12.80
CA ILE A 360 6.87 -23.06 13.75
C ILE A 360 5.64 -23.73 13.16
N TRP A 361 5.70 -25.05 13.07
CA TRP A 361 4.69 -25.90 12.46
C TRP A 361 3.96 -26.71 13.52
N LEU A 362 2.65 -26.86 13.33
CA LEU A 362 1.83 -27.82 14.05
C LEU A 362 0.97 -28.58 13.05
N ASP A 363 1.16 -29.89 13.01
CA ASP A 363 0.48 -30.78 12.07
C ASP A 363 -0.78 -31.37 12.69
N ILE A 364 -1.87 -31.38 11.93
CA ILE A 364 -3.19 -31.87 12.34
C ILE A 364 -3.73 -32.83 11.30
N VAL A 365 -4.21 -33.98 11.75
CA VAL A 365 -5.04 -34.88 10.96
C VAL A 365 -6.51 -34.57 11.25
N SER A 366 -7.17 -33.92 10.28
CA SER A 366 -8.60 -33.60 10.32
C SER A 366 -9.45 -34.82 9.98
N LYS A 367 -10.76 -34.74 10.30
CA LYS A 367 -11.75 -35.79 10.04
C LYS A 367 -11.34 -37.17 10.57
N CYS A 368 -10.68 -37.20 11.74
CA CYS A 368 -10.18 -38.46 12.31
C CYS A 368 -11.29 -39.48 12.61
N ASP A 369 -12.54 -39.03 12.71
CA ASP A 369 -13.72 -39.88 12.84
C ASP A 369 -13.93 -40.84 11.66
N LEU A 370 -13.41 -40.50 10.48
CA LEU A 370 -13.56 -41.32 9.27
C LEU A 370 -12.43 -42.35 9.09
N LEU A 371 -11.32 -42.21 9.83
CA LEU A 371 -10.15 -43.08 9.70
C LEU A 371 -10.36 -44.48 10.29
N GLN A 372 -11.49 -44.71 10.97
CA GLN A 372 -11.85 -46.03 11.50
C GLN A 372 -12.36 -46.98 10.40
N ALA A 373 -12.74 -46.47 9.23
CA ALA A 373 -13.01 -47.30 8.05
C ALA A 373 -11.69 -47.64 7.36
N SER A 374 -11.52 -48.92 6.97
CA SER A 374 -10.33 -49.48 6.30
C SER A 374 -9.64 -48.51 5.32
N PRO A 375 -8.29 -48.52 5.22
CA PRO A 375 -7.55 -47.55 4.42
C PRO A 375 -8.10 -47.49 2.99
N VAL A 376 -8.58 -46.30 2.60
CA VAL A 376 -9.13 -46.05 1.27
C VAL A 376 -7.99 -46.15 0.27
N ILE A 377 -7.97 -47.22 -0.52
CA ILE A 377 -7.00 -47.41 -1.60
C ILE A 377 -7.48 -46.55 -2.78
N PHE A 378 -6.77 -45.47 -3.10
CA PHE A 378 -7.06 -44.65 -4.28
C PHE A 378 -6.54 -45.32 -5.55
N ALA A 379 -7.36 -45.36 -6.61
CA ALA A 379 -7.02 -46.01 -7.88
C ALA A 379 -5.87 -45.32 -8.65
N THR A 380 -5.49 -44.10 -8.27
CA THR A 380 -4.40 -43.31 -8.87
C THR A 380 -3.09 -43.37 -8.09
N ASP A 381 -3.05 -44.06 -6.95
CA ASP A 381 -1.80 -44.27 -6.21
C ASP A 381 -1.03 -45.41 -6.89
N GLU A 382 -0.06 -45.07 -7.74
CA GLU A 382 0.97 -46.03 -8.13
C GLU A 382 1.70 -46.49 -6.86
N CYS A 383 1.47 -47.73 -6.46
CA CYS A 383 2.07 -48.35 -5.29
C CYS A 383 3.58 -48.56 -5.52
N ASN A 384 4.38 -47.52 -5.38
CA ASN A 384 5.79 -47.69 -5.07
C ASN A 384 5.88 -48.09 -3.60
N ILE A 385 5.92 -49.40 -3.36
CA ILE A 385 5.95 -50.08 -2.05
C ILE A 385 7.22 -49.71 -1.24
N ASP A 386 8.17 -48.99 -1.84
CA ASP A 386 9.49 -48.72 -1.28
C ASP A 386 9.56 -47.47 -0.37
N ASP A 387 8.58 -46.56 -0.43
CA ASP A 387 8.56 -45.37 0.45
C ASP A 387 7.86 -45.68 1.79
N VAL A 388 8.61 -46.26 2.73
CA VAL A 388 8.17 -46.55 4.12
C VAL A 388 7.55 -45.31 4.79
N GLU A 389 8.08 -44.13 4.49
CA GLU A 389 7.59 -42.84 5.03
C GLU A 389 6.19 -42.50 4.52
N LEU A 390 5.90 -42.78 3.25
CA LEU A 390 4.58 -42.54 2.65
C LEU A 390 3.52 -43.49 3.22
N VAL A 391 3.89 -44.75 3.46
CA VAL A 391 3.02 -45.75 4.10
C VAL A 391 2.67 -45.33 5.53
N ARG A 392 3.64 -44.83 6.29
CA ARG A 392 3.41 -44.28 7.65
C ARG A 392 2.52 -43.05 7.60
N TYR A 393 2.78 -42.13 6.69
CA TYR A 393 1.96 -40.94 6.52
C TYR A 393 0.49 -41.28 6.19
N ARG A 394 0.25 -42.26 5.32
CA ARG A 394 -1.12 -42.70 4.97
C ARG A 394 -1.88 -43.30 6.16
N THR A 395 -1.18 -43.90 7.12
CA THR A 395 -1.80 -44.59 8.25
C THR A 395 -1.98 -43.69 9.47
N MET A 396 -0.99 -42.86 9.80
CA MET A 396 -0.99 -42.06 11.04
C MET A 396 -0.76 -40.57 10.82
N GLY A 397 -0.48 -40.14 9.59
CA GLY A 397 -0.04 -38.77 9.29
C GLY A 397 1.43 -38.56 9.67
N PRO A 398 1.90 -37.29 9.70
CA PRO A 398 3.26 -36.98 10.11
C PRO A 398 3.47 -37.22 11.62
N ASP A 399 4.72 -37.52 12.00
CA ASP A 399 5.07 -37.84 13.38
C ASP A 399 4.74 -36.67 14.32
N GLY A 400 3.93 -36.95 15.35
CA GLY A 400 3.48 -35.95 16.32
C GLY A 400 2.22 -35.17 15.91
N ALA A 401 1.55 -35.55 14.83
CA ALA A 401 0.30 -34.92 14.41
C ALA A 401 -0.86 -35.16 15.39
N LEU A 402 -1.66 -34.11 15.62
CA LEU A 402 -2.86 -34.20 16.44
C LEU A 402 -4.05 -34.69 15.62
N HIS A 403 -4.77 -35.67 16.13
CA HIS A 403 -5.99 -36.18 15.49
C HIS A 403 -7.21 -35.41 15.99
N VAL A 404 -7.91 -34.76 15.06
CA VAL A 404 -8.99 -33.84 15.39
C VAL A 404 -10.23 -34.13 14.54
N SER A 405 -11.40 -34.13 15.19
CA SER A 405 -12.69 -34.13 14.52
C SER A 405 -13.53 -32.97 15.02
N VAL A 406 -13.84 -32.03 14.13
CA VAL A 406 -14.73 -30.90 14.45
C VAL A 406 -16.16 -31.37 14.65
N LYS A 407 -16.60 -32.42 13.93
CA LYS A 407 -17.97 -32.93 13.98
C LYS A 407 -18.27 -33.64 15.30
N ASN A 408 -17.32 -34.43 15.81
CA ASN A 408 -17.47 -35.20 17.04
C ASN A 408 -16.77 -34.54 18.25
N GLU A 409 -16.23 -33.33 18.06
CA GLU A 409 -15.49 -32.56 19.07
C GLU A 409 -14.28 -33.28 19.69
N ILE A 410 -13.67 -34.21 18.94
CA ILE A 410 -12.52 -35.01 19.39
C ILE A 410 -11.23 -34.20 19.19
N GLY A 411 -10.36 -34.19 20.21
CA GLY A 411 -9.02 -33.57 20.13
C GLY A 411 -8.99 -32.04 20.14
N LEU A 412 -10.14 -31.38 20.24
CA LEU A 412 -10.24 -29.91 20.15
C LEU A 412 -9.60 -29.18 21.33
N HIS A 413 -9.70 -29.73 22.55
CA HIS A 413 -9.11 -29.11 23.74
C HIS A 413 -7.58 -29.15 23.69
N GLU A 414 -7.01 -30.31 23.34
CA GLU A 414 -5.58 -30.46 23.16
C GLU A 414 -5.05 -29.56 22.04
N LEU A 415 -5.78 -29.48 20.92
CA LEU A 415 -5.45 -28.58 19.82
C LEU A 415 -5.37 -27.12 20.29
N LYS A 416 -6.37 -26.63 21.04
CA LYS A 416 -6.38 -25.25 21.54
C LYS A 416 -5.17 -24.95 22.43
N ASN A 417 -4.79 -25.89 23.30
CA ASN A 417 -3.63 -25.74 24.16
C ASN A 417 -2.32 -25.70 23.38
N ARG A 418 -2.15 -26.59 22.39
CA ARG A 418 -0.94 -26.61 21.55
C ARG A 418 -0.83 -25.37 20.66
N VAL A 419 -1.95 -24.90 20.11
CA VAL A 419 -2.01 -23.64 19.37
C VAL A 419 -1.64 -22.45 20.28
N TYR A 420 -2.08 -22.48 21.55
CA TYR A 420 -1.72 -21.46 22.53
C TYR A 420 -0.21 -21.41 22.76
N GLU A 421 0.41 -22.55 23.08
CA GLU A 421 1.87 -22.65 23.27
C GLU A 421 2.64 -22.15 22.04
N LEU A 422 2.16 -22.52 20.85
CA LEU A 422 2.76 -22.13 19.59
C LEU A 422 2.69 -20.61 19.39
N LEU A 423 1.51 -19.99 19.60
CA LEU A 423 1.32 -18.55 19.43
C LEU A 423 2.15 -17.74 20.44
N VAL A 424 2.26 -18.22 21.69
CA VAL A 424 3.13 -17.60 22.69
C VAL A 424 4.58 -17.66 22.26
N SER A 425 5.07 -18.83 21.83
CA SER A 425 6.44 -19.00 21.32
C SER A 425 6.75 -18.08 20.13
N GLN A 426 5.80 -17.94 19.20
CA GLN A 426 5.95 -17.00 18.09
C GLN A 426 6.01 -15.55 18.55
N SER A 427 5.16 -15.18 19.50
CA SER A 427 5.17 -13.82 20.05
C SER A 427 6.50 -13.45 20.70
N GLU A 428 7.14 -14.41 21.39
CA GLU A 428 8.47 -14.24 22.00
C GLU A 428 9.55 -14.11 20.93
N ARG A 429 9.47 -14.94 19.87
CA ARG A 429 10.40 -14.86 18.74
C ARG A 429 10.35 -13.49 18.04
N ILE A 430 9.16 -12.94 17.82
CA ILE A 430 8.97 -11.62 17.21
C ILE A 430 9.54 -10.52 18.11
N LYS A 431 9.30 -10.58 19.42
CA LYS A 431 9.86 -9.62 20.38
C LYS A 431 11.39 -9.63 20.37
N ASN A 432 12.00 -10.82 20.32
CA ASN A 432 13.45 -10.99 20.28
C ASN A 432 14.09 -10.54 18.95
N GLN A 433 13.34 -10.57 17.84
CA GLN A 433 13.80 -10.04 16.56
C GLN A 433 13.79 -8.51 16.57
N LYS A 434 12.70 -7.90 17.05
CA LYS A 434 12.58 -6.44 17.17
C LYS A 434 13.67 -5.84 18.06
N SER A 435 13.97 -6.45 19.21
CA SER A 435 15.02 -5.95 20.11
C SER A 435 16.41 -5.96 19.45
N LYS A 436 16.70 -6.93 18.58
CA LYS A 436 17.97 -7.00 17.85
C LYS A 436 18.06 -5.97 16.73
N GLU A 437 16.95 -5.67 16.06
CA GLU A 437 16.90 -4.63 15.02
C GLU A 437 17.12 -3.24 15.63
N GLU A 438 16.48 -2.95 16.78
CA GLU A 438 16.67 -1.70 17.51
C GLU A 438 18.11 -1.52 18.03
N GLU A 439 18.76 -2.59 18.50
CA GLU A 439 20.17 -2.55 18.92
C GLU A 439 21.14 -2.27 17.76
N LEU A 440 20.84 -2.78 16.56
CA LEU A 440 21.66 -2.55 15.36
C LEU A 440 21.53 -1.11 14.86
N GLU A 441 20.32 -0.54 14.84
CA GLU A 441 20.09 0.84 14.41
C GLU A 441 20.72 1.89 15.34
N VAL A 442 20.82 1.61 16.65
CA VAL A 442 21.47 2.51 17.62
C VAL A 442 23.00 2.46 17.52
N SER A 443 23.56 1.39 16.93
CA SER A 443 25.01 1.19 16.77
C SER A 443 25.60 1.73 15.45
N SER A 444 24.73 2.08 14.50
CA SER A 444 25.06 2.63 13.17
C SER A 444 24.78 4.11 13.07
#